data_AF-A0AAW1NVJ2-F1
#
_entry.id   AF-A0AAW1NVJ2-F1
#
_cell.length_a   1.000
_cell.length_b   1.000
_cell.length_c   1.000
_cell.angle_alpha   90.00
_cell.angle_beta   90.00
_cell.angle_gamma   90.00
#
_symmetry.space_group_name_H-M   'P 1'
#
loop_
_entity.id
_entity.type
_entity.pdbx_description
1 polymer ?
#
loop_
_entity_poly.entity_id
_entity_poly.type
_entity_poly.pdbx_seq_one_letter_code
_entity_poly.pdbx_strand_id
1 'polypeptide(L)'
;MVQTEACLTRAAWTPNTVQVYAVVADRDGEPLHNSFTKLLLEGLKGPTLHKLLSDRGGPLPMGEAMEKFAGIAEALRPLHARGIYHLNISPGNILIVDGVVKLSDFSQSFCRSWRYSRFEDDTYDTGRRYVFCWHA
;
A
#
# COMPACT_ATOMS: atom_id res chain seq x y z
N MET A 1 -11.28 -7.26 1.78
CA MET A 1 -9.82 -7.23 1.57
C MET A 1 -9.38 -5.98 0.80
N VAL A 2 -9.79 -5.78 -0.46
CA VAL A 2 -9.41 -4.60 -1.28
C VAL A 2 -9.84 -3.25 -0.70
N GLN A 3 -11.02 -3.16 -0.08
CA GLN A 3 -11.46 -1.92 0.59
C GLN A 3 -10.56 -1.54 1.77
N THR A 4 -10.10 -2.52 2.55
CA THR A 4 -9.17 -2.29 3.67
C THR A 4 -7.82 -1.80 3.16
N GLU A 5 -7.29 -2.44 2.12
CA GLU A 5 -6.06 -2.02 1.45
C GLU A 5 -6.19 -0.57 0.93
N ALA A 6 -7.26 -0.25 0.19
CA ALA A 6 -7.50 1.10 -0.31
C ALA A 6 -7.47 2.16 0.79
N CYS A 7 -8.14 1.88 1.91
CA CYS A 7 -8.19 2.78 3.06
C CYS A 7 -6.80 2.93 3.70
N LEU A 8 -6.05 1.84 3.87
CA LEU A 8 -4.71 1.88 4.46
C LEU A 8 -3.71 2.59 3.55
N THR A 9 -3.68 2.28 2.25
CA THR A 9 -2.80 2.95 1.29
C THR A 9 -3.10 4.45 1.24
N ARG A 10 -4.39 4.85 1.29
CA ARG A 10 -4.78 6.26 1.32
C ARG A 10 -4.36 6.96 2.61
N ALA A 11 -4.51 6.30 3.77
CA ALA A 11 -4.07 6.83 5.06
C ALA A 11 -2.54 6.89 5.19
N ALA A 12 -1.83 6.00 4.51
CA ALA A 12 -0.38 5.93 4.47
C ALA A 12 0.25 6.96 3.53
N TRP A 13 -0.54 7.75 2.79
CA TRP A 13 -0.03 8.63 1.75
C TRP A 13 1.05 9.59 2.27
N THR A 14 2.19 9.54 1.58
CA THR A 14 3.37 10.39 1.69
C THR A 14 4.08 10.41 0.33
N PRO A 15 5.06 11.30 0.11
CA PRO A 15 5.87 11.27 -1.12
C PRO A 15 6.56 9.92 -1.38
N ASN A 16 6.80 9.11 -0.33
CA ASN A 16 7.50 7.81 -0.40
C ASN A 16 6.55 6.60 -0.41
N THR A 17 5.27 6.79 -0.69
CA THR A 17 4.29 5.72 -0.82
C THR A 17 3.46 5.92 -2.08
N VAL A 18 3.00 4.83 -2.68
CA VAL A 18 2.05 4.90 -3.79
C VAL A 18 0.74 5.56 -3.37
N GLN A 19 0.22 6.46 -4.20
CA GLN A 19 -1.10 7.06 -3.97
C GLN A 19 -2.22 6.20 -4.58
N VAL A 20 -3.34 6.09 -3.88
CA VAL A 20 -4.61 5.57 -4.44
C VAL A 20 -5.41 6.74 -5.00
N TYR A 21 -5.80 6.64 -6.26
CA TYR A 21 -6.72 7.59 -6.89
C TYR A 21 -8.18 7.14 -6.77
N ALA A 22 -8.45 5.86 -7.01
CA ALA A 22 -9.82 5.35 -6.95
C ALA A 22 -9.87 3.85 -6.62
N VAL A 23 -11.02 3.43 -6.11
CA VAL A 23 -11.42 2.02 -6.05
C VAL A 23 -12.50 1.83 -7.12
N VAL A 24 -12.23 0.97 -8.08
CA VAL A 24 -13.15 0.69 -9.20
C VAL A 24 -13.78 -0.67 -8.95
N ALA A 25 -15.10 -0.70 -8.79
CA ALA A 25 -15.87 -1.94 -8.70
C ALA A 25 -16.57 -2.16 -10.05
N ASP A 26 -16.26 -3.28 -10.69
CA ASP A 26 -17.03 -3.73 -11.84
C ASP A 26 -18.28 -4.47 -11.34
N ARG A 27 -19.45 -3.92 -11.67
CA ARG A 27 -20.76 -4.51 -11.30
C ARG A 27 -21.51 -5.07 -12.50
N ASP A 28 -20.91 -5.00 -13.70
CA ASP A 28 -21.60 -5.31 -14.96
C ASP A 28 -21.27 -6.72 -15.48
N GLY A 29 -20.69 -7.58 -14.62
CA GLY A 29 -20.53 -8.99 -14.93
C GLY A 29 -21.88 -9.69 -15.00
N GLU A 30 -22.19 -10.30 -16.15
CA GLU A 30 -23.12 -11.43 -16.24
C GLU A 30 -22.92 -12.36 -15.02
N PRO A 31 -23.94 -13.02 -14.46
CA PRO A 31 -23.86 -13.77 -13.19
C PRO A 31 -22.80 -14.89 -13.14
N LEU A 32 -22.09 -15.14 -14.24
CA LEU A 32 -20.96 -16.08 -14.39
C LEU A 32 -19.57 -15.39 -14.41
N HIS A 33 -19.50 -14.06 -14.49
CA HIS A 33 -18.27 -13.28 -14.39
C HIS A 33 -18.17 -12.60 -13.03
N ASN A 34 -17.24 -13.13 -12.23
CA ASN A 34 -16.93 -12.67 -10.88
C ASN A 34 -16.83 -11.13 -10.82
N SER A 35 -17.55 -10.50 -9.90
CA SER A 35 -17.37 -9.07 -9.61
C SER A 35 -15.93 -8.84 -9.13
N PHE A 36 -15.17 -7.98 -9.81
CA PHE A 36 -13.81 -7.64 -9.41
C PHE A 36 -13.73 -6.20 -8.89
N THR A 37 -12.99 -6.00 -7.80
CA THR A 37 -12.62 -4.67 -7.29
C THR A 37 -11.15 -4.41 -7.63
N LYS A 38 -10.85 -3.28 -8.27
CA LYS A 38 -9.50 -2.86 -8.67
C LYS A 38 -9.12 -1.56 -7.98
N LEU A 39 -7.83 -1.41 -7.67
CA LEU A 39 -7.26 -0.14 -7.20
C LEU A 39 -6.63 0.59 -8.38
N LEU A 40 -7.04 1.85 -8.58
CA LEU A 40 -6.36 2.77 -9.47
C LEU A 40 -5.31 3.52 -8.67
N LEU A 41 -4.04 3.30 -9.00
CA LEU A 41 -2.87 3.82 -8.28
C LEU A 41 -2.11 4.86 -9.10
N GLU A 42 -1.24 5.60 -8.43
CA GLU A 42 -0.21 6.42 -9.06
C GLU A 42 0.63 5.57 -10.04
N GLY A 43 0.77 6.06 -11.28
CA GLY A 43 1.62 5.44 -12.29
C GLY A 43 3.08 5.82 -12.08
N LEU A 44 3.84 4.95 -11.40
CA LEU A 44 5.25 5.16 -11.09
C LEU A 44 6.16 4.70 -12.23
N LYS A 45 7.06 5.58 -12.67
CA LYS A 45 8.06 5.30 -13.73
C LYS A 45 9.40 4.88 -13.12
N GLY A 46 9.46 3.65 -12.62
CA GLY A 46 10.67 3.09 -12.04
C GLY A 46 10.57 1.59 -11.81
N PRO A 47 11.67 0.83 -11.82
CA PRO A 47 11.63 -0.59 -11.54
C PRO A 47 11.36 -0.85 -10.06
N THR A 48 10.87 -2.04 -9.76
CA THR A 48 10.91 -2.56 -8.38
C THR A 48 12.37 -2.89 -8.00
N LEU A 49 12.68 -2.91 -6.71
CA LEU A 49 13.97 -3.37 -6.22
C LEU A 49 14.22 -4.82 -6.65
N HIS A 50 13.17 -5.66 -6.70
CA HIS A 50 13.24 -7.00 -7.26
C HIS A 50 13.74 -6.99 -8.72
N LYS A 51 13.13 -6.17 -9.58
CA LYS A 51 13.55 -6.05 -10.98
C LYS A 51 14.98 -5.52 -11.10
N LEU A 52 15.37 -4.54 -10.28
CA LEU A 52 16.73 -4.01 -10.25
C LEU A 52 17.76 -5.10 -9.91
N LEU A 53 17.50 -5.91 -8.88
CA LEU A 53 18.36 -7.02 -8.47
C LEU A 53 18.46 -8.10 -9.54
N SER A 54 17.34 -8.45 -10.16
CA SER A 54 17.27 -9.44 -11.24
C SER A 54 18.03 -8.97 -12.49
N ASP A 55 17.81 -7.73 -12.94
CA ASP A 55 18.46 -7.17 -14.13
C ASP A 55 19.98 -7.01 -13.92
N ARG A 56 20.43 -6.77 -12.68
CA ARG A 56 21.86 -6.73 -12.31
C ARG A 56 22.50 -8.13 -12.23
N GLY A 57 21.72 -9.17 -11.96
CA GLY A 57 22.21 -10.54 -11.81
C GLY A 57 22.89 -10.84 -10.46
N GLY A 58 22.59 -10.07 -9.41
CA GLY A 58 23.23 -10.27 -8.10
C GLY A 58 22.87 -9.21 -7.05
N PRO A 59 23.43 -9.33 -5.83
CA PRO A 59 23.19 -8.39 -4.75
C PRO A 59 23.75 -6.99 -5.08
N LEU A 60 23.18 -5.97 -4.43
CA LEU A 60 23.74 -4.62 -4.49
C LEU A 60 25.08 -4.55 -3.74
N PRO A 61 26.04 -3.73 -4.22
CA PRO A 61 27.17 -3.31 -3.40
C PRO A 61 26.68 -2.70 -2.08
N MET A 62 27.46 -2.86 -1.01
CA MET A 62 27.07 -2.44 0.34
C MET A 62 26.58 -0.99 0.40
N GLY A 63 27.27 -0.06 -0.28
CA GLY A 63 26.87 1.35 -0.31
C GLY A 63 25.47 1.56 -0.90
N GLU A 64 25.21 0.98 -2.07
CA GLU A 64 23.90 1.05 -2.71
C GLU A 64 22.80 0.37 -1.86
N ALA A 65 23.11 -0.76 -1.21
CA ALA A 65 22.19 -1.43 -0.31
C ALA A 65 21.82 -0.53 0.88
N MET A 66 22.81 0.10 1.50
CA MET A 66 22.61 1.04 2.62
C MET A 66 21.76 2.25 2.20
N GLU A 67 21.97 2.80 1.01
CA GLU A 67 21.12 3.87 0.46
C GLU A 67 19.67 3.41 0.31
N LYS A 68 19.43 2.19 -0.19
CA LYS A 68 18.05 1.67 -0.33
C LYS A 68 17.41 1.43 1.02
N PHE A 69 18.15 0.86 1.98
CA PHE A 69 17.65 0.68 3.35
C PHE A 69 17.32 2.00 4.04
N ALA A 70 18.17 3.03 3.87
CA ALA A 70 17.88 4.37 4.39
C ALA A 70 16.61 4.94 3.77
N GLY A 71 16.42 4.80 2.46
CA GLY A 71 15.19 5.22 1.77
C GLY A 71 13.94 4.48 2.25
N ILE A 72 14.03 3.17 2.50
CA ILE A 72 12.93 2.37 3.07
C ILE A 72 12.59 2.84 4.48
N ALA A 73 13.61 3.07 5.32
CA ALA A 73 13.41 3.57 6.68
C ALA A 73 12.74 4.96 6.68
N GLU A 74 13.16 5.84 5.78
CA GLU A 74 12.56 7.17 5.63
C GLU A 74 11.10 7.09 5.15
N ALA A 75 10.79 6.15 4.25
CA ALA A 75 9.41 5.90 3.82
C ALA A 75 8.53 5.36 4.96
N LEU A 76 9.08 4.52 5.84
CA LEU A 76 8.35 3.93 6.97
C LEU A 76 8.17 4.88 8.14
N ARG A 77 9.11 5.81 8.37
CA ARG A 77 9.10 6.75 9.50
C ARG A 77 7.77 7.49 9.69
N PRO A 78 7.17 8.15 8.68
CA PRO A 78 5.89 8.84 8.83
C PRO A 78 4.70 7.87 9.02
N LEU A 79 4.77 6.65 8.47
CA LEU A 79 3.74 5.63 8.66
C LEU A 79 3.74 5.15 10.11
N HIS A 80 4.91 4.80 10.63
CA HIS A 80 5.08 4.35 12.01
C HIS A 80 4.68 5.42 13.03
N ALA A 81 4.98 6.70 12.75
CA ALA A 81 4.54 7.82 13.58
C ALA A 81 3.01 7.90 13.70
N ARG A 82 2.28 7.47 12.66
CA ARG A 82 0.80 7.39 12.63
C ARG A 82 0.25 6.05 13.12
N GLY A 83 1.12 5.13 13.54
CA GLY A 83 0.75 3.77 13.93
C GLY A 83 0.31 2.89 12.77
N ILE A 84 0.70 3.22 11.53
CA ILE A 84 0.51 2.40 10.33
C ILE A 84 1.77 1.56 10.12
N TYR A 85 1.62 0.25 10.03
CA TYR A 85 2.70 -0.71 9.81
C TYR A 85 2.48 -1.39 8.46
N HIS A 86 3.47 -1.36 7.58
CA HIS A 86 3.35 -1.90 6.23
C HIS A 86 3.21 -3.43 6.21
N LEU A 87 4.03 -4.11 7.02
CA LEU A 87 4.10 -5.56 7.22
C LEU A 87 4.48 -6.42 6.00
N ASN A 88 4.48 -5.85 4.79
CA ASN A 88 4.89 -6.54 3.56
C ASN A 88 6.07 -5.86 2.83
N ILE A 89 7.17 -5.62 3.56
CA ILE A 89 8.39 -5.01 2.99
C ILE A 89 9.19 -6.09 2.26
N SER A 90 8.91 -6.26 0.99
CA SER A 90 9.61 -7.17 0.08
C SER A 90 10.20 -6.41 -1.11
N PRO A 91 11.24 -6.92 -1.80
CA PRO A 91 11.81 -6.24 -2.96
C PRO A 91 10.80 -5.97 -4.10
N GLY A 92 9.73 -6.77 -4.21
CA GLY A 92 8.66 -6.55 -5.19
C GLY A 92 7.78 -5.33 -4.87
N ASN A 93 7.73 -4.93 -3.60
CA ASN A 93 6.87 -3.86 -3.08
C ASN A 93 7.61 -2.55 -2.82
N ILE A 94 8.86 -2.48 -3.28
CA ILE A 94 9.73 -1.31 -3.18
C ILE A 94 10.01 -0.87 -4.61
N LEU A 95 9.52 0.31 -4.99
CA LEU A 95 9.83 0.93 -6.28
C LEU A 95 10.96 1.94 -6.11
N ILE A 96 11.81 2.03 -7.14
CA ILE A 96 12.89 3.01 -7.24
C ILE A 96 12.54 3.99 -8.36
N VAL A 97 12.09 5.18 -8.01
CA VAL A 97 11.63 6.21 -8.96
C VAL A 97 12.54 7.42 -8.81
N ASP A 98 13.27 7.77 -9.87
CA ASP A 98 14.25 8.86 -9.86
C ASP A 98 15.27 8.76 -8.70
N GLY A 99 15.66 7.52 -8.36
CA GLY A 99 16.56 7.21 -7.25
C GLY A 99 15.90 7.16 -5.86
N VAL A 100 14.63 7.55 -5.75
CA VAL A 100 13.87 7.60 -4.50
C VAL A 100 13.08 6.31 -4.27
N VAL A 101 13.07 5.83 -3.02
CA VAL A 101 12.25 4.69 -2.60
C VAL A 101 10.79 5.10 -2.47
N LYS A 102 9.91 4.31 -3.09
CA LYS A 102 8.46 4.34 -2.86
C LYS A 102 7.93 2.96 -2.46
N LEU A 103 7.14 2.92 -1.39
CA LEU A 103 6.48 1.69 -0.93
C LEU A 103 5.13 1.49 -1.62
N SER A 104 4.81 0.25 -1.96
CA SER A 104 3.54 -0.16 -2.54
C SER A 104 3.00 -1.42 -1.86
N ASP A 105 1.76 -1.79 -2.18
CA ASP A 105 1.10 -3.01 -1.68
C ASP A 105 0.93 -3.03 -0.15
N PHE A 106 -0.16 -2.42 0.29
CA PHE A 106 -0.57 -2.35 1.70
C PHE A 106 -1.59 -3.43 2.07
N SER A 107 -1.67 -4.51 1.29
CA SER A 107 -2.66 -5.59 1.48
C SER A 107 -2.60 -6.24 2.87
N GLN A 108 -1.39 -6.33 3.45
CA GLN A 108 -1.13 -6.88 4.78
C GLN A 108 -0.94 -5.81 5.86
N SER A 109 -1.07 -4.53 5.51
CA SER A 109 -0.79 -3.45 6.44
C SER A 109 -1.77 -3.43 7.61
N PHE A 110 -1.31 -2.83 8.70
CA PHE A 110 -2.07 -2.71 9.94
C PHE A 110 -2.00 -1.27 10.46
N CYS A 111 -3.13 -0.72 10.90
CA CYS A 111 -3.18 0.57 11.59
C CYS A 111 -3.62 0.36 13.04
N ARG A 112 -2.81 0.84 14.00
CA ARG A 112 -3.05 0.68 15.45
C ARG A 112 -4.42 1.20 15.87
N SER A 113 -4.86 2.33 15.31
CA SER A 113 -6.14 2.95 15.67
C SER A 113 -7.35 2.23 15.07
N TRP A 114 -7.17 1.30 14.13
CA TRP A 114 -8.26 0.58 13.46
C TRP A 114 -8.57 -0.78 14.09
N ARG A 115 -8.01 -1.06 15.26
CA ARG A 115 -8.16 -2.36 15.94
C ARG A 115 -9.45 -2.50 16.78
N TYR A 116 -10.34 -1.51 16.83
CA TYR A 116 -11.54 -1.56 17.70
C TYR A 116 -12.88 -1.86 16.99
N SER A 117 -12.90 -2.15 15.68
CA SER A 117 -14.17 -2.28 14.94
C SER A 117 -14.31 -3.55 14.09
N ARG A 118 -13.47 -4.57 14.29
CA ARG A 118 -13.40 -5.75 13.41
C ARG A 118 -14.02 -7.03 13.99
N PHE A 119 -14.90 -6.97 14.99
CA PHE A 119 -15.53 -8.19 15.52
C PHE A 119 -17.02 -8.11 15.89
N GLU A 120 -17.72 -7.00 15.66
CA GLU A 120 -19.18 -6.96 15.80
C GLU A 120 -19.80 -6.27 14.58
N ASP A 121 -20.90 -6.84 14.07
CA ASP A 121 -21.74 -6.41 12.96
C ASP A 121 -21.26 -6.63 11.52
N ASP A 122 -21.23 -7.90 11.11
CA ASP A 122 -21.41 -8.31 9.70
C ASP A 122 -22.87 -8.77 9.41
N THR A 123 -23.84 -8.35 10.22
CA THR A 123 -25.26 -8.47 9.87
C THR A 123 -25.74 -7.21 9.18
N TYR A 124 -25.79 -7.27 7.84
CA TYR A 124 -26.71 -6.54 6.97
C TYR A 124 -27.14 -5.14 7.44
N ASP A 125 -26.38 -4.10 7.08
CA ASP A 125 -26.95 -2.74 7.04
C ASP A 125 -26.54 -1.97 5.77
N THR A 126 -27.55 -1.77 4.94
CA THR A 126 -27.65 -0.76 3.90
C THR A 126 -27.56 0.64 4.49
N GLY A 127 -26.37 1.12 4.87
CA GLY A 127 -26.27 2.50 5.34
C GLY A 127 -24.97 2.89 6.02
N ARG A 128 -24.12 3.61 5.28
CA ARG A 128 -23.16 4.60 5.81
C ARG A 128 -22.46 4.24 7.13
N ARG A 129 -21.35 3.51 7.06
CA ARG A 129 -20.21 3.73 7.98
C ARG A 129 -18.89 3.70 7.21
N TYR A 130 -18.68 4.72 6.38
CA TYR A 130 -17.32 5.13 6.04
C TYR A 130 -16.74 5.78 7.29
N VAL A 131 -15.91 5.04 8.03
CA VAL A 131 -15.06 5.64 9.06
C VAL A 131 -13.99 6.47 8.33
N PHE A 132 -14.36 7.68 7.91
CA PHE A 132 -13.41 8.73 7.60
C PHE A 132 -12.81 9.19 8.91
N CYS A 133 -11.70 8.56 9.32
CA CYS A 133 -10.91 9.07 10.41
C CYS A 133 -9.95 10.15 9.84
N TRP A 134 -10.48 11.35 9.63
CA TRP A 134 -9.68 12.58 9.58
C TRP A 134 -9.99 13.37 10.86
N HIS A 135 -9.04 13.38 11.80
CA HIS A 135 -8.95 14.41 12.83
C HIS A 135 -7.47 14.78 12.97
N ALA A 136 -7.09 15.82 12.24
CA ALA A 136 -6.12 16.85 12.62
C ALA A 136 -6.47 18.11 11.83
#